data_AF-A0A926TFK0-F1
#
_entry.id   AF-A0A926TFK0-F1
#
_cell.length_a   1.000
_cell.length_b   1.000
_cell.length_c   1.000
_cell.angle_alpha   90.00
_cell.angle_beta   90.00
_cell.angle_gamma   90.00
#
_symmetry.space_group_name_H-M   'P 1'
#
loop_
_entity.id
_entity.type
_entity.pdbx_description
1 polymer ?
#
loop_
_entity_poly.entity_id
_entity_poly.type
_entity_poly.pdbx_seq_one_letter_code
_entity_poly.pdbx_strand_id
1 'polypeptide(L)'
;MSTAPTSIAPVSAGSAIKPQTLEEKVVWYYILGMYPLYFLGLLPFAATIVGLLAPAYVFFNWLRQPDDAPKQDRVRIPVGVWVWIAFMVVIQVTLIAAHVDFGMSDRVWRTSARMATKGFYVLTFFIIAGGCLNIRPQILYRATSIFCVQNLVASAIVYVWSRTGAESITYMPPLAGKTGGYPILLYLVEGGENRQWLFAPWAPALGFAAAIYLCLVYRDPNKWLRLLAILGVIAMVLGSGSRTGRVCLIAVPIFTWVLSNFLLRPGVQMLTGVGGFVAGVIGPQIFQFLKDYRASLDAERAGSTEVREA
;
A
#
# COMPACT_ATOMS: atom_id res chain seq x y z
N MET A 1 -25.21 -40.33 -11.61
CA MET A 1 -25.80 -38.98 -11.78
C MET A 1 -24.64 -38.00 -11.79
N SER A 2 -24.48 -37.30 -12.92
CA SER A 2 -23.31 -36.50 -13.31
C SER A 2 -23.37 -35.10 -12.68
N THR A 3 -22.26 -34.61 -12.13
CA THR A 3 -21.98 -33.16 -12.06
C THR A 3 -20.50 -32.93 -12.38
N ALA A 4 -20.29 -32.23 -13.50
CA ALA A 4 -19.01 -31.92 -14.11
C ALA A 4 -18.16 -30.94 -13.28
N PRO A 5 -16.83 -30.91 -13.47
CA PRO A 5 -15.97 -29.90 -12.87
C PRO A 5 -16.23 -28.52 -13.50
N THR A 6 -16.44 -27.53 -12.64
CA THR A 6 -16.64 -26.12 -12.97
C THR A 6 -15.41 -25.57 -13.70
N SER A 7 -15.51 -25.53 -15.03
CA SER A 7 -14.67 -24.75 -15.93
C SER A 7 -14.63 -23.28 -15.48
N ILE A 8 -13.43 -22.74 -15.31
CA ILE A 8 -13.20 -21.30 -15.13
C ILE A 8 -13.52 -20.63 -16.47
N ALA A 9 -14.78 -20.25 -16.65
CA ALA A 9 -15.20 -19.50 -17.82
C ALA A 9 -14.51 -18.12 -17.85
N PRO A 10 -14.07 -17.65 -19.03
CA PRO A 10 -13.61 -16.27 -19.18
C PRO A 10 -14.77 -15.33 -18.84
N VAL A 11 -14.57 -14.50 -17.81
CA VAL A 11 -15.55 -13.52 -17.35
C VAL A 11 -15.87 -12.57 -18.51
N SER A 12 -17.09 -12.67 -19.04
CA SER A 12 -17.59 -11.76 -20.07
C SER A 12 -17.54 -10.31 -19.56
N ALA A 13 -17.20 -9.39 -20.45
CA ALA A 13 -16.94 -7.97 -20.17
C ALA A 13 -18.15 -7.16 -19.67
N GLY A 14 -19.22 -7.81 -19.21
CA GLY A 14 -20.46 -7.19 -18.74
C GLY A 14 -21.07 -7.79 -17.46
N SER A 15 -20.43 -8.76 -16.80
CA SER A 15 -21.00 -9.28 -15.55
C SER A 15 -20.71 -8.35 -14.36
N ALA A 16 -21.77 -7.95 -13.65
CA ALA A 16 -21.67 -7.16 -12.43
C ALA A 16 -20.96 -7.99 -11.34
N ILE A 17 -19.67 -7.76 -11.15
CA ILE A 17 -18.88 -8.37 -10.07
C ILE A 17 -19.46 -7.90 -8.75
N LYS A 18 -20.03 -8.83 -7.97
CA LYS A 18 -20.65 -8.57 -6.66
C LYS A 18 -20.04 -9.49 -5.59
N PRO A 19 -19.92 -9.00 -4.34
CA PRO A 19 -19.44 -9.81 -3.21
C PRO A 19 -20.45 -10.92 -2.89
N GLN A 20 -19.95 -12.13 -2.71
CA GLN A 20 -20.76 -13.33 -2.44
C GLN A 20 -20.64 -13.75 -0.99
N THR A 21 -19.42 -13.83 -0.47
CA THR A 21 -19.14 -14.27 0.90
C THR A 21 -19.18 -13.11 1.90
N LEU A 22 -19.18 -13.42 3.20
CA LEU A 22 -19.19 -12.39 4.25
C LEU A 22 -17.91 -11.57 4.23
N GLU A 23 -16.76 -12.22 4.03
CA GLU A 23 -15.44 -11.60 3.97
C GLU A 23 -15.38 -10.60 2.81
N GLU A 24 -15.89 -11.00 1.64
CA GLU A 24 -15.98 -10.13 0.47
C GLU A 24 -16.90 -8.94 0.71
N LYS A 25 -18.05 -9.14 1.36
CA LYS A 25 -18.99 -8.05 1.68
C LYS A 25 -18.35 -7.05 2.63
N VAL A 26 -17.71 -7.51 3.70
CA VAL A 26 -17.04 -6.64 4.67
C VAL A 26 -15.99 -5.78 3.97
N VAL A 27 -15.12 -6.38 3.17
CA VAL A 27 -14.07 -5.64 2.43
C VAL A 27 -14.67 -4.69 1.39
N TRP A 28 -15.66 -5.14 0.63
CA TRP A 28 -16.32 -4.35 -0.40
C TRP A 28 -16.97 -3.09 0.18
N TYR A 29 -17.83 -3.25 1.19
CA TYR A 29 -18.52 -2.12 1.81
C TYR A 29 -17.59 -1.24 2.64
N TYR A 30 -16.51 -1.80 3.22
CA TYR A 30 -15.48 -1.01 3.87
C TYR A 30 -14.79 -0.05 2.88
N ILE A 31 -14.38 -0.55 1.71
CA ILE A 31 -13.72 0.27 0.67
C ILE A 31 -14.69 1.31 0.11
N LEU A 32 -15.92 0.93 -0.23
CA LEU A 32 -16.91 1.88 -0.77
C LEU A 32 -17.40 2.90 0.28
N GLY A 33 -17.40 2.50 1.56
CA GLY A 33 -17.81 3.31 2.69
C GLY A 33 -16.74 4.26 3.23
N MET A 34 -15.57 4.35 2.58
CA MET A 34 -14.44 5.18 3.04
C MET A 34 -14.83 6.63 3.34
N TYR A 35 -15.56 7.30 2.44
CA TYR A 35 -15.98 8.69 2.66
C TYR A 35 -17.02 8.86 3.79
N PRO A 36 -18.13 8.09 3.83
CA PRO A 36 -19.03 8.10 4.97
C PRO A 36 -18.32 7.84 6.30
N LEU A 37 -17.45 6.82 6.36
CA LEU A 37 -16.68 6.49 7.56
C LEU A 37 -15.70 7.61 7.93
N TYR A 38 -15.09 8.24 6.94
CA TYR A 38 -14.19 9.38 7.14
C TYR A 38 -14.94 10.58 7.73
N PHE A 39 -16.07 10.99 7.12
CA PHE A 39 -16.87 12.13 7.61
C PHE A 39 -17.48 11.89 9.00
N LEU A 40 -17.76 10.63 9.36
CA LEU A 40 -18.20 10.27 10.70
C LEU A 40 -17.05 10.17 11.72
N GLY A 41 -15.78 10.25 11.28
CA GLY A 41 -14.62 10.03 12.14
C GLY A 41 -14.44 8.58 12.59
N LEU A 42 -15.10 7.64 11.89
CA LEU A 42 -15.12 6.22 12.21
C LEU A 42 -14.08 5.43 11.42
N LEU A 43 -13.40 6.04 10.44
CA LEU A 43 -12.49 5.31 9.56
C LEU A 43 -11.38 4.53 10.29
N PRO A 44 -10.62 5.13 11.25
CA PRO A 44 -9.61 4.37 12.00
C PRO A 44 -10.24 3.26 12.85
N PHE A 45 -11.41 3.52 13.43
CA PHE A 45 -12.12 2.56 14.27
C PHE A 45 -12.65 1.37 13.46
N ALA A 46 -13.22 1.63 12.28
CA ALA A 46 -13.65 0.59 11.34
C ALA A 46 -12.45 -0.25 10.87
N ALA A 47 -11.31 0.38 10.58
CA ALA A 47 -10.07 -0.32 10.24
C ALA A 47 -9.62 -1.26 11.38
N THR A 48 -9.68 -0.79 12.63
CA THR A 48 -9.36 -1.60 13.81
C THR A 48 -10.31 -2.80 13.97
N ILE A 49 -11.61 -2.58 13.84
CA ILE A 49 -12.62 -3.66 13.98
C ILE A 49 -12.39 -4.72 12.91
N VAL A 50 -12.31 -4.31 11.64
CA VAL A 50 -12.08 -5.24 10.53
C VAL A 50 -10.73 -5.94 10.70
N GLY A 51 -9.70 -5.19 11.08
CA GLY A 51 -8.37 -5.70 11.37
C GLY A 51 -8.34 -6.70 12.51
N LEU A 52 -9.14 -6.58 13.57
CA LEU A 52 -9.15 -7.57 14.66
C LEU A 52 -10.06 -8.76 14.36
N LEU A 53 -11.24 -8.53 13.77
CA LEU A 53 -12.20 -9.58 13.50
C LEU A 53 -11.74 -10.54 12.41
N ALA A 54 -11.04 -10.06 11.38
CA ALA A 54 -10.58 -10.91 10.29
C ALA A 54 -9.57 -11.99 10.72
N PRO A 55 -8.45 -11.70 11.42
CA PRO A 55 -7.54 -12.74 11.92
C PRO A 55 -8.19 -13.60 13.00
N ALA A 56 -9.09 -13.06 13.83
CA ALA A 56 -9.86 -13.87 14.78
C ALA A 56 -10.73 -14.90 14.04
N TYR A 57 -11.41 -14.49 12.96
CA TYR A 57 -12.19 -15.38 12.11
C TYR A 57 -11.31 -16.44 11.43
N VAL A 58 -10.15 -16.07 10.89
CA VAL A 58 -9.14 -17.01 10.37
C VAL A 58 -8.74 -18.01 11.44
N PHE A 59 -8.45 -17.56 12.66
CA PHE A 59 -8.02 -18.40 13.77
C PHE A 59 -9.12 -19.39 14.19
N PHE A 60 -10.36 -18.94 14.35
CA PHE A 60 -11.48 -19.83 14.68
C PHE A 60 -11.77 -20.85 13.58
N ASN A 61 -11.68 -20.46 12.30
CA ASN A 61 -11.83 -21.39 11.18
C ASN A 61 -10.69 -22.40 11.13
N TRP A 62 -9.46 -21.98 11.42
CA TRP A 62 -8.30 -22.86 11.51
C TRP A 62 -8.42 -23.88 12.66
N LEU A 63 -8.98 -23.48 13.81
CA LEU A 63 -9.25 -24.40 14.93
C LEU A 63 -10.41 -25.37 14.67
N ARG A 64 -11.42 -24.96 13.89
CA ARG A 64 -12.64 -25.73 13.62
C ARG A 64 -12.57 -26.55 12.33
N GLN A 65 -11.47 -26.49 11.60
CA GLN A 65 -11.33 -27.21 10.34
C GLN A 65 -11.36 -28.73 10.59
N PRO A 66 -12.25 -29.49 9.96
CA PRO A 66 -12.24 -30.94 10.08
C PRO A 66 -11.06 -31.52 9.27
N ASP A 67 -10.49 -32.63 9.72
CA ASP A 67 -9.26 -33.22 9.15
C ASP A 67 -9.41 -33.63 7.67
N ASP A 68 -10.64 -33.92 7.27
CA ASP A 68 -11.08 -34.31 5.92
C ASP A 68 -11.51 -33.12 5.03
N ALA A 69 -11.38 -31.88 5.50
CA ALA A 69 -11.76 -30.70 4.72
C ALA A 69 -11.04 -30.65 3.36
N PRO A 70 -11.77 -30.36 2.25
CA PRO A 70 -11.19 -30.19 0.93
C PRO A 70 -10.02 -29.21 0.95
N LYS A 71 -8.95 -29.51 0.19
CA LYS A 71 -7.73 -28.68 0.16
C LYS A 71 -7.98 -27.21 -0.18
N GLN A 72 -9.09 -26.89 -0.85
CA GLN A 72 -9.48 -25.53 -1.25
C GLN A 72 -10.09 -24.70 -0.10
N ASP A 73 -10.72 -25.38 0.87
CA ASP A 73 -11.37 -24.73 2.02
C ASP A 73 -10.51 -24.78 3.28
N ARG A 74 -9.36 -25.48 3.23
CA ARG A 74 -8.42 -25.58 4.33
C ARG A 74 -7.68 -24.26 4.51
N VAL A 75 -7.76 -23.69 5.72
CA VAL A 75 -7.01 -22.50 6.07
C VAL A 75 -5.53 -22.85 6.20
N ARG A 76 -4.72 -22.44 5.21
CA ARG A 76 -3.26 -22.61 5.24
C ARG A 76 -2.61 -21.25 5.37
N ILE A 77 -1.90 -21.03 6.48
CA ILE A 77 -1.15 -19.79 6.71
C ILE A 77 0.12 -19.83 5.83
N PRO A 78 0.26 -18.94 4.82
CA PRO A 78 1.44 -18.90 3.96
C PRO A 78 2.69 -18.51 4.75
N VAL A 79 3.88 -18.95 4.29
CA VAL A 79 5.17 -18.61 4.92
C VAL A 79 5.37 -17.09 5.01
N GLY A 80 4.94 -16.34 4.00
CA GLY A 80 5.00 -14.88 4.04
C GLY A 80 4.24 -14.25 5.21
N VAL A 81 3.10 -14.83 5.60
CA VAL A 81 2.32 -14.37 6.76
C VAL A 81 3.08 -14.67 8.06
N TRP A 82 3.73 -15.84 8.17
CA TRP A 82 4.59 -16.17 9.32
C TRP A 82 5.76 -15.20 9.49
N VAL A 83 6.40 -14.81 8.39
CA VAL A 83 7.48 -13.81 8.41
C VAL A 83 6.97 -12.48 8.98
N TRP A 84 5.80 -12.02 8.54
CA TRP A 84 5.17 -10.80 9.09
C TRP A 84 4.83 -10.92 10.58
N ILE A 85 4.30 -12.07 11.02
CA ILE A 85 4.02 -12.34 12.44
C ILE A 85 5.32 -12.26 13.25
N ALA A 86 6.40 -12.89 12.78
CA ALA A 86 7.70 -12.85 13.45
C ALA A 86 8.24 -11.41 13.59
N PHE A 87 8.17 -10.61 12.52
CA PHE A 87 8.56 -9.20 12.58
C PHE A 87 7.73 -8.39 13.58
N MET A 88 6.42 -8.64 13.68
CA MET A 88 5.58 -7.96 14.68
C MET A 88 5.95 -8.31 16.11
N VAL A 89 6.31 -9.56 16.38
CA VAL A 89 6.81 -9.98 17.69
C VAL A 89 8.13 -9.25 18.01
N VAL A 90 9.06 -9.18 17.05
CA VAL A 90 10.31 -8.43 17.23
C VAL A 90 10.04 -6.96 17.53
N ILE A 91 9.16 -6.30 16.76
CA ILE A 91 8.78 -4.90 17.02
C ILE A 91 8.18 -4.73 18.42
N GLN A 92 7.33 -5.66 18.87
CA GLN A 92 6.72 -5.61 20.20
C GLN A 92 7.76 -5.77 21.32
N VAL A 93 8.71 -6.71 21.17
CA VAL A 93 9.80 -6.92 22.13
C VAL A 93 10.71 -5.70 22.20
N THR A 94 11.11 -5.15 21.05
CA THR A 94 11.92 -3.93 20.99
C THR A 94 11.19 -2.74 21.61
N LEU A 95 9.88 -2.61 21.40
CA LEU A 95 9.07 -1.56 22.03
C LEU A 95 9.08 -1.69 23.56
N ILE A 96 8.91 -2.90 24.08
CA ILE A 96 8.94 -3.16 25.53
C ILE A 96 10.34 -2.86 26.08
N ALA A 97 11.40 -3.37 25.44
CA ALA A 97 12.78 -3.13 25.84
C ALA A 97 13.10 -1.63 25.89
N ALA A 98 12.71 -0.87 24.88
CA ALA A 98 12.89 0.57 24.85
C ALA A 98 12.16 1.27 26.01
N HIS A 99 10.91 0.89 26.31
CA HIS A 99 10.20 1.51 27.43
C HIS A 99 10.82 1.15 28.79
N VAL A 100 11.36 -0.05 28.96
CA VAL A 100 12.08 -0.43 30.19
C VAL A 100 13.35 0.41 30.33
N ASP A 101 14.13 0.52 29.26
CA ASP A 101 15.40 1.28 29.23
C ASP A 101 15.19 2.77 29.51
N PHE A 102 14.14 3.37 28.93
CA PHE A 102 13.80 4.79 29.16
C PHE A 102 12.96 5.03 30.44
N GLY A 103 12.77 4.05 31.32
CA GLY A 103 12.01 4.22 32.57
C GLY A 103 10.52 4.53 32.36
N MET A 104 9.95 4.10 31.23
CA MET A 104 8.56 4.30 30.83
C MET A 104 7.72 3.02 30.90
N SER A 105 8.06 2.08 31.80
CA SER A 105 7.39 0.78 31.96
C SER A 105 5.87 0.89 32.07
N ASP A 106 5.37 1.89 32.80
CA ASP A 106 3.94 2.08 33.05
C ASP A 106 3.16 2.56 31.82
N ARG A 107 3.87 3.00 30.78
CA ARG A 107 3.30 3.43 29.49
C ARG A 107 3.31 2.34 28.43
N VAL A 108 4.04 1.25 28.62
CA VAL A 108 4.18 0.13 27.65
C VAL A 108 2.83 -0.36 27.17
N TRP A 109 1.91 -0.63 28.10
CA TRP A 109 0.60 -1.18 27.78
C TRP A 109 -0.24 -0.21 26.94
N ARG A 110 -0.20 1.09 27.25
CA ARG A 110 -0.92 2.12 26.48
C ARG A 110 -0.34 2.28 25.07
N THR A 111 0.99 2.25 24.95
CA THR A 111 1.66 2.36 23.64
C THR A 111 1.39 1.13 22.78
N SER A 112 1.45 -0.07 23.37
CA SER A 112 1.17 -1.33 22.68
C SER A 112 -0.29 -1.42 22.22
N ALA A 113 -1.25 -1.02 23.07
CA ALA A 113 -2.66 -0.95 22.70
C ALA A 113 -2.92 0.07 21.57
N ARG A 114 -2.21 1.21 21.57
CA ARG A 114 -2.29 2.19 20.48
C ARG A 114 -1.73 1.65 19.17
N MET A 115 -0.63 0.89 19.21
CA MET A 115 -0.06 0.20 18.06
C MET A 115 -1.02 -0.87 17.50
N ALA A 116 -1.73 -1.59 18.39
CA ALA A 116 -2.70 -2.63 18.03
C ALA A 116 -3.94 -2.08 17.33
N THR A 117 -4.35 -0.87 17.69
CA THR A 117 -5.60 -0.27 17.22
C THR A 117 -5.40 0.74 16.10
N LYS A 118 -4.28 1.46 16.07
CA LYS A 118 -4.05 2.56 15.12
C LYS A 118 -2.72 2.48 14.37
N GLY A 119 -1.87 1.53 14.75
CA GLY A 119 -0.51 1.43 14.27
C GLY A 119 -0.27 0.22 13.36
N PHE A 120 0.98 -0.22 13.35
CA PHE A 120 1.49 -1.22 12.42
C PHE A 120 0.91 -2.63 12.63
N TYR A 121 0.34 -2.96 13.79
CA TYR A 121 -0.28 -4.26 14.00
C TYR A 121 -1.54 -4.44 13.16
N VAL A 122 -2.31 -3.36 12.94
CA VAL A 122 -3.49 -3.40 12.06
C VAL A 122 -3.10 -3.80 10.64
N LEU A 123 -1.95 -3.30 10.14
CA LEU A 123 -1.42 -3.70 8.83
C LEU A 123 -1.14 -5.20 8.77
N THR A 124 -0.50 -5.76 9.80
CA THR A 124 -0.22 -7.21 9.85
C THR A 124 -1.50 -8.03 9.89
N PHE A 125 -2.52 -7.55 10.61
CA PHE A 125 -3.80 -8.22 10.61
C PHE A 125 -4.48 -8.23 9.24
N PHE A 126 -4.38 -7.14 8.49
CA PHE A 126 -4.85 -7.12 7.09
C PHE A 126 -4.03 -8.05 6.19
N ILE A 127 -2.74 -8.23 6.44
CA ILE A 127 -1.90 -9.20 5.71
C ILE A 127 -2.32 -10.64 6.04
N ILE A 128 -2.58 -10.96 7.31
CA ILE A 128 -3.12 -12.27 7.72
C ILE A 128 -4.47 -12.51 7.05
N ALA A 129 -5.37 -11.52 7.09
CA ALA A 129 -6.68 -11.60 6.46
C ALA A 129 -6.57 -11.85 4.95
N GLY A 130 -5.76 -11.05 4.24
CA GLY A 130 -5.59 -11.19 2.79
C GLY A 130 -4.83 -12.46 2.37
N GLY A 131 -3.99 -13.02 3.23
CA GLY A 131 -3.21 -14.23 2.95
C GLY A 131 -3.94 -15.54 3.28
N CYS A 132 -4.93 -15.50 4.18
CA CYS A 132 -5.61 -16.68 4.68
C CYS A 132 -7.10 -16.75 4.31
N LEU A 133 -7.75 -15.63 3.98
CA LEU A 133 -9.15 -15.62 3.54
C LEU A 133 -9.24 -15.77 2.02
N ASN A 134 -10.21 -16.56 1.58
CA ASN A 134 -10.51 -16.80 0.17
C ASN A 134 -11.26 -15.61 -0.46
N ILE A 135 -10.65 -14.41 -0.43
CA ILE A 135 -11.22 -13.20 -1.04
C ILE A 135 -10.80 -13.14 -2.50
N ARG A 136 -11.78 -13.12 -3.43
CA ARG A 136 -11.49 -12.99 -4.86
C ARG A 136 -10.79 -11.65 -5.15
N PRO A 137 -9.59 -11.64 -5.77
CA PRO A 137 -8.88 -10.39 -6.07
C PRO A 137 -9.68 -9.42 -6.96
N GLN A 138 -10.58 -9.94 -7.79
CA GLN A 138 -11.45 -9.15 -8.65
C GLN A 138 -12.40 -8.22 -7.85
N ILE A 139 -12.78 -8.61 -6.63
CA ILE A 139 -13.59 -7.79 -5.72
C ILE A 139 -12.80 -6.57 -5.26
N LEU A 140 -11.52 -6.76 -4.92
CA LEU A 140 -10.62 -5.67 -4.54
C LEU A 140 -10.42 -4.69 -5.70
N TYR A 141 -10.10 -5.19 -6.91
CA TYR A 141 -9.88 -4.32 -8.07
C TYR A 141 -11.11 -3.48 -8.41
N ARG A 142 -12.30 -4.10 -8.38
CA ARG A 142 -13.57 -3.43 -8.67
C ARG A 142 -13.91 -2.40 -7.58
N ALA A 143 -13.84 -2.78 -6.30
CA ALA A 143 -14.15 -1.86 -5.20
C ALA A 143 -13.21 -0.65 -5.19
N THR A 144 -11.90 -0.89 -5.35
CA THR A 144 -10.90 0.19 -5.44
C THR A 144 -11.14 1.07 -6.66
N SER A 145 -11.52 0.52 -7.81
CA SER A 145 -11.81 1.34 -9.00
C SER A 145 -13.03 2.24 -8.80
N ILE A 146 -14.12 1.73 -8.22
CA ILE A 146 -15.29 2.55 -7.86
C ILE A 146 -14.87 3.65 -6.88
N PHE A 147 -14.09 3.31 -5.86
CA PHE A 147 -13.58 4.28 -4.89
C PHE A 147 -12.68 5.34 -5.52
N CYS A 148 -11.84 4.98 -6.49
CA CYS A 148 -11.02 5.95 -7.22
C CYS A 148 -11.86 6.90 -8.06
N VAL A 149 -13.00 6.45 -8.61
CA VAL A 149 -13.96 7.35 -9.27
C VAL A 149 -14.61 8.31 -8.29
N GLN A 150 -14.98 7.84 -7.09
CA GLN A 150 -15.45 8.75 -6.02
C GLN A 150 -14.39 9.80 -5.69
N ASN A 151 -13.11 9.41 -5.64
CA ASN A 151 -12.00 10.33 -5.42
C ASN A 151 -11.77 11.30 -6.59
N LEU A 152 -12.02 10.89 -7.83
CA LEU A 152 -11.96 11.81 -8.98
C LEU A 152 -12.96 12.95 -8.79
N VAL A 153 -14.20 12.62 -8.43
CA VAL A 153 -15.25 13.61 -8.18
C VAL A 153 -14.93 14.46 -6.96
N ALA A 154 -14.54 13.84 -5.85
CA ALA A 154 -14.18 14.55 -4.62
C ALA A 154 -12.98 15.50 -4.83
N SER A 155 -11.95 15.04 -5.53
CA SER A 155 -10.76 15.84 -5.87
C SER A 155 -11.13 17.03 -6.75
N ALA A 156 -12.01 16.85 -7.75
CA ALA A 156 -12.49 17.94 -8.59
C ALA A 156 -13.28 18.97 -7.78
N ILE A 157 -14.20 18.54 -6.90
CA ILE A 157 -14.97 19.43 -6.02
C ILE A 157 -14.03 20.22 -5.11
N VAL A 158 -13.10 19.55 -4.43
CA VAL A 158 -12.14 20.18 -3.52
C VAL A 158 -11.21 21.13 -4.26
N TYR A 159 -10.82 20.79 -5.49
CA TYR A 159 -10.02 21.67 -6.33
C TYR A 159 -10.77 22.95 -6.67
N VAL A 160 -12.01 22.86 -7.15
CA VAL A 160 -12.84 24.06 -7.45
C VAL A 160 -13.09 24.87 -6.17
N TRP A 161 -13.40 24.20 -5.06
CA TRP A 161 -13.61 24.85 -3.76
C TRP A 161 -12.37 25.61 -3.29
N SER A 162 -11.18 25.05 -3.46
CA SER A 162 -9.93 25.76 -3.08
C SER A 162 -9.69 27.04 -3.90
N ARG A 163 -10.25 27.14 -5.11
CA ARG A 163 -10.08 28.30 -5.99
C ARG A 163 -10.97 29.48 -5.62
N THR A 164 -12.04 29.26 -4.86
CA THR A 164 -12.92 30.34 -4.40
C THR A 164 -12.34 31.13 -3.23
N GLY A 165 -11.17 30.72 -2.70
CA GLY A 165 -10.56 31.32 -1.52
C GLY A 165 -11.29 30.97 -0.21
N ALA A 166 -12.28 30.07 -0.26
CA ALA A 166 -12.95 29.57 0.92
C ALA A 166 -11.95 28.84 1.83
N GLU A 167 -12.19 28.87 3.13
CA GLU A 167 -11.43 28.08 4.09
C GLU A 167 -11.78 26.59 3.92
N SER A 168 -10.81 25.73 4.21
CA SER A 168 -11.02 24.29 4.21
C SER A 168 -11.93 23.89 5.35
N ILE A 169 -12.94 23.07 5.05
CA ILE A 169 -13.79 22.45 6.07
C ILE A 169 -12.89 21.67 7.03
N THR A 170 -12.77 22.20 8.25
CA THR A 170 -12.01 21.60 9.34
C THR A 170 -12.97 21.38 10.49
N TYR A 171 -13.31 20.12 10.75
CA TYR A 171 -14.10 19.79 11.93
C TYR A 171 -13.57 18.51 12.57
N MET A 172 -13.72 18.44 13.88
CA MET A 172 -13.44 17.24 14.66
C MET A 172 -14.75 16.49 14.86
N PRO A 173 -14.95 15.32 14.25
CA PRO A 173 -16.14 14.52 14.52
C PRO A 173 -16.27 14.22 16.02
N PRO A 174 -17.48 14.25 16.59
CA PRO A 174 -17.70 13.90 18.00
C PRO A 174 -17.17 12.51 18.35
N LEU A 175 -17.26 11.58 17.41
CA LEU A 175 -16.75 10.21 17.53
C LEU A 175 -15.23 10.16 17.38
N ALA A 176 -14.63 10.98 16.51
CA ALA A 176 -13.17 11.04 16.33
C ALA A 176 -12.45 11.48 17.62
N GLY A 177 -13.01 12.42 18.38
CA GLY A 177 -12.45 12.84 19.67
C GLY A 177 -12.34 11.70 20.69
N LYS A 178 -13.28 10.75 20.67
CA LYS A 178 -13.30 9.59 21.58
C LYS A 178 -12.49 8.40 21.06
N THR A 179 -12.52 8.17 19.75
CA THR A 179 -11.74 7.10 19.09
C THR A 179 -10.29 7.51 18.85
N GLY A 180 -9.93 8.78 19.12
CA GLY A 180 -8.66 9.42 18.80
C GLY A 180 -8.34 9.36 17.30
N GLY A 181 -9.34 9.62 16.48
CA GLY A 181 -9.22 9.89 15.06
C GLY A 181 -8.59 11.25 14.80
N TYR A 182 -8.31 11.52 13.53
CA TYR A 182 -7.74 12.78 13.06
C TYR A 182 -8.86 13.80 12.78
N PRO A 183 -8.58 15.12 12.87
CA PRO A 183 -9.50 16.11 12.36
C PRO A 183 -9.75 15.86 10.87
N ILE A 184 -10.99 16.05 10.44
CA ILE A 184 -11.30 15.99 9.01
C ILE A 184 -10.81 17.27 8.40
N LEU A 185 -9.90 17.12 7.44
CA LEU A 185 -9.37 18.19 6.63
C LEU A 185 -9.41 17.74 5.17
N LEU A 186 -10.05 18.51 4.30
CA LEU A 186 -10.19 18.14 2.89
C LEU A 186 -9.02 18.63 2.04
N TYR A 187 -8.53 19.83 2.33
CA TYR A 187 -7.35 20.42 1.69
C TYR A 187 -6.71 21.46 2.59
N LEU A 188 -5.47 21.82 2.25
CA LEU A 188 -4.71 22.88 2.89
C LEU A 188 -3.98 23.66 1.80
N VAL A 189 -4.00 24.97 1.89
CA VAL A 189 -3.23 25.84 0.98
C VAL A 189 -1.92 26.20 1.68
N GLU A 190 -0.82 25.56 1.28
CA GLU A 190 0.52 25.81 1.80
C GLU A 190 1.41 26.34 0.67
N GLY A 191 1.99 27.53 0.85
CA GLY A 191 2.94 28.09 -0.14
C GLY A 191 2.35 28.35 -1.53
N GLY A 192 1.04 28.60 -1.63
CA GLY A 192 0.34 28.80 -2.90
C GLY A 192 -0.03 27.51 -3.65
N GLU A 193 0.37 26.34 -3.14
CA GLU A 193 -0.05 25.04 -3.68
C GLU A 193 -1.27 24.50 -2.90
N ASN A 194 -2.29 24.05 -3.62
CA ASN A 194 -3.41 23.33 -3.01
C ASN A 194 -3.01 21.89 -2.73
N ARG A 195 -2.90 21.53 -1.44
CA ARG A 195 -2.61 20.18 -0.97
C ARG A 195 -3.87 19.52 -0.45
N GLN A 196 -4.40 18.60 -1.23
CA GLN A 196 -5.57 17.83 -0.90
C GLN A 196 -5.21 16.68 0.06
N TRP A 197 -6.03 16.54 1.10
CA TRP A 197 -5.95 15.43 2.07
C TRP A 197 -7.05 14.41 1.77
N LEU A 198 -8.22 14.88 1.29
CA LEU A 198 -9.41 14.05 1.02
C LEU A 198 -9.75 13.15 2.21
N PHE A 199 -9.57 11.84 2.08
CA PHE A 199 -9.79 10.84 3.14
C PHE A 199 -8.52 10.47 3.91
N ALA A 200 -7.36 10.93 3.45
CA ALA A 200 -6.07 10.57 4.00
C ALA A 200 -5.72 11.43 5.23
N PRO A 201 -4.90 10.91 6.16
CA PRO A 201 -4.52 11.64 7.37
C PRO A 201 -3.55 12.81 7.10
N TRP A 202 -2.90 12.86 5.93
CA TRP A 202 -2.11 13.99 5.45
C TRP A 202 -1.91 13.88 3.92
N ALA A 203 -1.57 14.99 3.25
CA ALA A 203 -1.45 15.03 1.79
C ALA A 203 -0.48 13.97 1.21
N PRO A 204 0.78 13.83 1.67
CA PRO A 204 1.65 12.73 1.22
C PRO A 204 1.07 11.30 1.36
N ALA A 205 0.25 11.03 2.39
CA ALA A 205 -0.41 9.73 2.53
C ALA A 205 -1.45 9.48 1.44
N LEU A 206 -2.14 10.54 0.96
CA LEU A 206 -3.03 10.44 -0.20
C LEU A 206 -2.26 9.99 -1.45
N GLY A 207 -1.09 10.59 -1.70
CA GLY A 207 -0.23 10.23 -2.81
C GLY A 207 0.30 8.78 -2.73
N PHE A 208 0.65 8.33 -1.51
CA PHE A 208 1.06 6.94 -1.28
C PHE A 208 -0.09 5.95 -1.52
N ALA A 209 -1.29 6.22 -0.99
CA ALA A 209 -2.48 5.39 -1.22
C ALA A 209 -2.83 5.31 -2.71
N ALA A 210 -2.75 6.45 -3.43
CA ALA A 210 -2.98 6.51 -4.86
C ALA A 210 -2.00 5.63 -5.67
N ALA A 211 -0.72 5.57 -5.27
CA ALA A 211 0.26 4.69 -5.89
C ALA A 211 -0.09 3.19 -5.71
N ILE A 212 -0.59 2.79 -4.54
CA ILE A 212 -1.09 1.43 -4.32
C ILE A 212 -2.34 1.16 -5.16
N TYR A 213 -3.28 2.12 -5.20
CA TYR A 213 -4.50 1.97 -5.98
C TYR A 213 -4.24 1.87 -7.47
N LEU A 214 -3.21 2.54 -8.01
CA LEU A 214 -2.81 2.40 -9.41
C LEU A 214 -2.58 0.92 -9.80
N CYS A 215 -1.88 0.17 -8.95
CA CYS A 215 -1.60 -1.25 -9.15
C CYS A 215 -2.86 -2.11 -9.16
N LEU A 216 -3.88 -1.75 -8.37
CA LEU A 216 -5.14 -2.48 -8.26
C LEU A 216 -6.10 -2.14 -9.41
N VAL A 217 -6.24 -0.85 -9.71
CA VAL A 217 -7.12 -0.34 -10.76
C VAL A 217 -6.69 -0.86 -12.13
N TYR A 218 -5.38 -0.95 -12.41
CA TYR A 218 -4.88 -1.47 -13.69
C TYR A 218 -5.40 -2.89 -14.01
N ARG A 219 -5.69 -3.68 -12.97
CA ARG A 219 -6.19 -5.06 -13.06
C ARG A 219 -7.72 -5.19 -13.12
N ASP A 220 -8.47 -4.09 -13.09
CA ASP A 220 -9.93 -4.14 -13.23
C ASP A 220 -10.31 -4.57 -14.67
N PRO A 221 -11.17 -5.60 -14.84
CA PRO A 221 -11.59 -6.06 -16.16
C PRO A 221 -12.46 -5.05 -16.94
N ASN A 222 -13.16 -4.13 -16.28
CA ASN A 222 -13.97 -3.11 -16.98
C ASN A 222 -13.08 -1.95 -17.43
N LYS A 223 -12.89 -1.84 -18.75
CA LYS A 223 -12.03 -0.83 -19.36
C LYS A 223 -12.49 0.61 -19.08
N TRP A 224 -13.79 0.88 -19.08
CA TRP A 224 -14.34 2.21 -18.85
C TRP A 224 -14.16 2.65 -17.40
N LEU A 225 -14.55 1.79 -16.45
CA LEU A 225 -14.36 2.09 -15.04
C LEU A 225 -12.87 2.22 -14.70
N ARG A 226 -12.03 1.36 -15.27
CA ARG A 226 -10.58 1.43 -15.12
C ARG A 226 -10.02 2.76 -15.59
N LEU A 227 -10.44 3.26 -16.76
CA LEU A 227 -9.99 4.55 -17.27
C LEU A 227 -10.36 5.69 -16.30
N LEU A 228 -11.61 5.76 -15.87
CA LEU A 228 -12.07 6.77 -14.91
C LEU A 228 -11.35 6.66 -13.56
N ALA A 229 -11.10 5.45 -13.09
CA ALA A 229 -10.36 5.20 -11.87
C ALA A 229 -8.88 5.60 -11.98
N ILE A 230 -8.23 5.38 -13.13
CA ILE A 230 -6.86 5.87 -13.40
C ILE A 230 -6.83 7.40 -13.35
N LEU A 231 -7.81 8.07 -13.97
CA LEU A 231 -7.93 9.52 -13.87
C LEU A 231 -8.11 9.98 -12.42
N GLY A 232 -8.88 9.26 -11.61
CA GLY A 232 -9.00 9.50 -10.17
C GLY A 232 -7.69 9.34 -9.41
N VAL A 233 -6.89 8.33 -9.73
CA VAL A 233 -5.54 8.14 -9.16
C VAL A 233 -4.62 9.30 -9.53
N ILE A 234 -4.62 9.72 -10.80
CA ILE A 234 -3.84 10.88 -11.25
C ILE A 234 -4.27 12.13 -10.49
N ALA A 235 -5.58 12.38 -10.35
CA ALA A 235 -6.13 13.51 -9.61
C ALA A 235 -5.68 13.49 -8.14
N MET A 236 -5.73 12.34 -7.46
CA MET A 236 -5.25 12.20 -6.08
C MET A 236 -3.75 12.50 -5.94
N VAL A 237 -2.91 12.00 -6.86
CA VAL A 237 -1.47 12.26 -6.81
C VAL A 237 -1.17 13.74 -7.06
N LEU A 238 -1.78 14.35 -8.07
CA LEU A 238 -1.57 15.77 -8.36
C LEU A 238 -2.10 16.65 -7.22
N GLY A 239 -3.30 16.34 -6.72
CA GLY A 239 -3.91 17.02 -5.58
C GLY A 239 -3.09 16.90 -4.30
N SER A 240 -2.38 15.78 -4.08
CA SER A 240 -1.53 15.62 -2.89
C SER A 240 -0.31 16.55 -2.85
N GLY A 241 0.09 17.16 -3.98
CA GLY A 241 1.34 17.92 -4.11
C GLY A 241 2.62 17.08 -3.97
N SER A 242 2.53 15.76 -3.80
CA SER A 242 3.67 14.88 -3.55
C SER A 242 4.60 14.78 -4.76
N ARG A 243 5.88 15.19 -4.59
CA ARG A 243 6.93 15.02 -5.61
C ARG A 243 7.19 13.54 -5.88
N THR A 244 7.30 12.73 -4.83
CA THR A 244 7.47 11.27 -4.94
C THR A 244 6.27 10.63 -5.60
N GLY A 245 5.04 11.07 -5.28
CA GLY A 245 3.82 10.55 -5.91
C GLY A 245 3.83 10.72 -7.43
N ARG A 246 4.24 11.91 -7.92
CA ARG A 246 4.37 12.18 -9.36
C ARG A 246 5.38 11.26 -10.05
N VAL A 247 6.51 11.00 -9.39
CA VAL A 247 7.50 10.03 -9.88
C VAL A 247 6.89 8.62 -9.91
N CYS A 248 6.18 8.21 -8.87
CA CYS A 248 5.53 6.91 -8.80
C CYS A 248 4.49 6.67 -9.90
N LEU A 249 3.76 7.70 -10.35
CA LEU A 249 2.80 7.56 -11.46
C LEU A 249 3.46 7.05 -12.75
N ILE A 250 4.69 7.46 -13.00
CA ILE A 250 5.46 7.07 -14.20
C ILE A 250 6.25 5.80 -13.91
N ALA A 251 6.93 5.75 -12.77
CA ALA A 251 7.79 4.66 -12.40
C ALA A 251 7.02 3.35 -12.21
N VAL A 252 5.85 3.35 -11.53
CA VAL A 252 5.12 2.12 -11.21
C VAL A 252 4.68 1.36 -12.46
N PRO A 253 4.03 1.98 -13.48
CA PRO A 253 3.71 1.27 -14.73
C PRO A 253 4.93 0.72 -15.45
N ILE A 254 6.03 1.50 -15.52
CA ILE A 254 7.27 1.09 -16.18
C ILE A 254 7.90 -0.10 -15.44
N PHE A 255 8.11 0.01 -14.13
CA PHE A 255 8.67 -1.07 -13.32
C PHE A 255 7.79 -2.31 -13.36
N THR A 256 6.47 -2.16 -13.27
CA THR A 256 5.55 -3.29 -13.36
C THR A 256 5.69 -3.98 -14.71
N TRP A 257 5.75 -3.21 -15.81
CA TRP A 257 5.96 -3.76 -17.15
C TRP A 257 7.32 -4.44 -17.30
N VAL A 258 8.42 -3.82 -16.85
CA VAL A 258 9.77 -4.42 -16.89
C VAL A 258 9.80 -5.70 -16.07
N LEU A 259 9.27 -5.69 -14.85
CA LEU A 259 9.30 -6.87 -13.99
C LEU A 259 8.48 -8.02 -14.59
N SER A 260 7.26 -7.72 -15.05
CA SER A 260 6.35 -8.75 -15.57
C SER A 260 6.70 -9.27 -16.96
N ASN A 261 7.20 -8.43 -17.86
CA ASN A 261 7.51 -8.83 -19.24
C ASN A 261 8.99 -9.12 -19.50
N PHE A 262 9.90 -8.54 -18.73
CA PHE A 262 11.35 -8.66 -18.96
C PHE A 262 11.99 -9.59 -17.94
N LEU A 263 11.91 -9.27 -16.64
CA LEU A 263 12.64 -10.00 -15.59
C LEU A 263 12.04 -11.37 -15.23
N LEU A 264 10.74 -11.60 -15.49
CA LEU A 264 10.12 -12.91 -15.28
C LEU A 264 10.28 -13.88 -16.46
N ARG A 265 10.94 -13.47 -17.55
CA ARG A 265 11.26 -14.39 -18.64
C ARG A 265 12.41 -15.31 -18.22
N PRO A 266 12.26 -16.65 -18.32
CA PRO A 266 13.29 -17.59 -17.89
C PRO A 266 14.67 -17.34 -18.53
N GLY A 267 14.69 -16.97 -19.81
CA GLY A 267 15.93 -16.66 -20.51
C GLY A 267 16.63 -15.40 -20.00
N VAL A 268 15.87 -14.38 -19.59
CA VAL A 268 16.44 -13.17 -18.97
C VAL A 268 17.00 -13.52 -17.61
N GLN A 269 16.30 -14.30 -16.78
CA GLN A 269 16.80 -14.74 -15.46
C GLN A 269 18.10 -15.54 -15.56
N MET A 270 18.21 -16.45 -16.55
CA MET A 270 19.46 -17.16 -16.82
C MET A 270 20.58 -16.21 -17.24
N LEU A 271 20.30 -15.26 -18.14
CA LEU A 271 21.27 -14.24 -18.55
C LEU A 271 21.68 -13.32 -17.40
N THR A 272 20.76 -12.92 -16.51
CA THR A 272 21.10 -12.12 -15.33
C THR A 272 21.95 -12.94 -14.34
N GLY A 273 21.69 -14.25 -14.22
CA GLY A 273 22.50 -15.16 -13.41
C GLY A 273 23.93 -15.32 -13.96
N VAL A 274 24.06 -15.58 -15.25
CA VAL A 274 25.37 -15.69 -15.94
C VAL A 274 26.09 -14.34 -15.92
N GLY A 275 25.39 -13.25 -16.21
CA GLY A 275 25.94 -11.89 -16.14
C GLY A 275 26.38 -11.52 -14.73
N GLY A 276 25.61 -11.89 -13.70
CA GLY A 276 25.98 -11.70 -12.30
C GLY A 276 27.22 -12.50 -11.91
N PHE A 277 27.35 -13.74 -12.41
CA PHE A 277 28.55 -14.56 -12.21
C PHE A 277 29.79 -13.94 -12.87
N VAL A 278 29.70 -13.57 -14.15
CA VAL A 278 30.80 -12.92 -14.88
C VAL A 278 31.18 -11.58 -14.25
N ALA A 279 30.18 -10.77 -13.86
CA ALA A 279 30.41 -9.51 -13.15
C ALA A 279 31.03 -9.74 -11.76
N GLY A 280 30.72 -10.84 -11.08
CA GLY A 280 31.37 -11.22 -9.83
C GLY A 280 32.85 -11.56 -10.01
N VAL A 281 33.18 -12.27 -11.10
CA VAL A 281 34.57 -12.66 -11.42
C VAL A 281 35.42 -11.45 -11.83
N ILE A 282 34.88 -10.56 -12.65
CA ILE A 282 35.60 -9.39 -13.20
C ILE A 282 35.44 -8.15 -12.29
N GLY A 283 34.52 -8.17 -11.34
CA GLY A 283 34.18 -7.06 -10.45
C GLY A 283 35.36 -6.43 -9.73
N PRO A 284 36.29 -7.21 -9.11
CA PRO A 284 37.47 -6.65 -8.47
C PRO A 284 38.39 -5.88 -9.43
N GLN A 285 38.52 -6.34 -10.67
CA GLN A 285 39.37 -5.73 -11.69
C GLN A 285 38.76 -4.40 -12.18
N ILE A 286 37.44 -4.36 -12.39
CA ILE A 286 36.71 -3.12 -12.71
C ILE A 286 36.83 -2.12 -11.57
N PHE A 287 36.71 -2.57 -10.33
CA PHE A 287 36.79 -1.70 -9.16
C PHE A 287 38.19 -1.11 -8.97
N GLN A 288 39.24 -1.89 -9.22
CA GLN A 288 40.62 -1.39 -9.25
C GLN A 288 40.84 -0.41 -10.39
N PHE A 289 40.41 -0.73 -11.61
CA PHE A 289 40.50 0.17 -12.75
C PHE A 289 39.82 1.53 -12.50
N LEU A 290 38.63 1.53 -11.91
CA LEU A 290 37.92 2.76 -11.54
C LEU A 290 38.65 3.58 -10.47
N LYS A 291 39.30 2.91 -9.51
CA LYS A 291 40.13 3.58 -8.50
C LYS A 291 41.37 4.20 -9.13
N ASP A 292 42.05 3.47 -10.00
CA ASP A 292 43.28 3.92 -10.66
C ASP A 292 43.00 5.07 -11.62
N TYR A 293 41.91 4.99 -12.38
CA TYR A 293 41.43 6.08 -13.25
C TYR A 293 41.03 7.33 -12.45
N ARG A 294 40.41 7.15 -11.27
CA ARG A 294 40.11 8.29 -10.40
C ARG A 294 41.39 8.92 -9.84
N ALA A 295 42.35 8.09 -9.41
CA ALA A 295 43.64 8.54 -8.91
C ALA A 295 44.45 9.29 -9.97
N SER A 296 44.40 8.87 -11.24
CA SER A 296 45.07 9.60 -12.34
C SER A 296 44.44 10.96 -12.60
N LEU A 297 43.10 11.07 -12.56
CA LEU A 297 42.40 12.35 -12.70
C LEU A 297 42.70 13.30 -11.53
N ASP A 298 42.82 12.77 -10.31
CA ASP A 298 43.17 13.55 -9.13
C ASP A 298 44.65 13.99 -9.15
N ALA A 299 45.56 13.17 -9.70
CA ALA A 299 46.97 13.50 -9.87
C ALA A 299 47.21 14.59 -10.93
N GLU A 300 46.48 14.56 -12.05
CA GLU A 300 46.53 15.63 -13.06
C GLU A 300 46.03 16.98 -12.52
N ARG A 301 45.05 16.95 -11.60
CA ARG A 301 44.61 18.15 -10.88
C ARG A 301 45.67 18.69 -9.92
N ALA A 302 46.42 17.82 -9.23
CA ALA A 302 47.49 18.25 -8.35
C ALA A 302 48.63 18.98 -9.11
N GLY A 303 49.03 18.44 -10.28
CA GLY A 303 50.05 19.08 -11.13
C GLY A 303 49.62 20.46 -11.68
N SER A 304 48.31 20.72 -11.83
CA SER A 304 47.77 22.04 -12.19
C SER A 304 47.86 23.08 -11.06
N THR A 305 48.03 22.63 -9.81
CA THR A 305 48.07 23.50 -8.63
C THR A 305 49.50 23.97 -8.32
N GLU A 306 50.51 23.11 -8.49
CA GLU A 306 51.93 23.49 -8.38
C GLU A 306 52.34 24.55 -9.41
N VAL A 307 51.78 24.51 -10.62
CA VAL A 307 52.06 25.52 -11.68
C VAL A 307 51.38 26.87 -11.40
N ARG A 308 50.48 26.96 -10.41
CA ARG A 308 49.87 28.24 -9.97
C ARG A 308 50.55 28.86 -8.76
N GLU A 309 51.46 28.14 -8.09
CA GLU A 309 52.21 28.62 -6.92
C GLU A 309 53.68 28.96 -7.23
N ALA A 310 54.15 28.71 -8.46
CA ALA A 310 55.44 29.17 -9.00
C ALA A 310 55.26 30.42 -9.88
#